data_AF-X1TQF9-F1
#
_entry.id   AF-X1TQF9-F1
#
_cell.length_a   1.000
_cell.length_b   1.000
_cell.length_c   1.000
_cell.angle_alpha   90.00
_cell.angle_beta   90.00
_cell.angle_gamma   90.00
#
_symmetry.space_group_name_H-M   'P 1'
#
loop_
_entity.id
_entity.type
_entity.pdbx_description
1 polymer ?
#
loop_
_entity_poly.entity_id
_entity_poly.type
_entity_poly.pdbx_seq_one_letter_code
_entity_poly.pdbx_strand_id
1 'polypeptide(L)' 'MKIVLTNDDGIDAPGLDTLNRCAEQLGDIIIVAPQHVQSGIAHRVTTREPIRIKQLEPNWH' A
#
# COMPACT_ATOMS: atom_id res chain seq x y z
N MET A 1 -3.54 -13.35 12.32
CA MET A 1 -2.22 -12.71 12.12
C MET A 1 -2.46 -11.48 11.29
N LYS A 2 -1.89 -10.32 11.62
CA LYS A 2 -2.06 -9.10 10.82
C LYS A 2 -0.91 -8.92 9.85
N ILE A 3 -1.20 -8.63 8.59
CA ILE A 3 -0.21 -8.45 7.52
C ILE A 3 -0.45 -7.10 6.85
N VAL A 4 0.62 -6.34 6.63
CA VAL A 4 0.56 -5.09 5.85
C VAL A 4 1.13 -5.34 4.46
N LEU A 5 0.36 -5.01 3.43
CA LEU A 5 0.82 -5.02 2.04
C LEU A 5 1.02 -3.59 1.53
N THR A 6 2.08 -3.39 0.77
CA THR A 6 2.46 -2.11 0.18
C THR A 6 3.27 -2.33 -1.10
N ASN A 7 3.46 -1.27 -1.89
CA ASN A 7 4.29 -1.26 -3.09
C ASN A 7 4.81 0.16 -3.39
N ASP A 8 5.64 0.30 -4.42
CA ASP A 8 6.02 1.58 -5.02
C ASP A 8 5.27 1.89 -6.33
N ASP A 9 4.59 0.92 -6.95
CA ASP A 9 3.80 1.11 -8.17
C ASP A 9 2.50 1.90 -7.95
N GLY A 10 1.99 1.93 -6.72
CA GLY A 10 0.79 2.66 -6.31
C GLY A 10 -0.41 1.79 -5.99
N ILE A 11 -1.43 2.43 -5.42
CA ILE A 11 -2.62 1.81 -4.83
C ILE A 11 -3.51 1.06 -5.85
N ASP A 12 -3.50 1.51 -7.10
CA ASP A 12 -4.28 0.92 -8.20
C ASP A 12 -3.48 -0.14 -9.00
N ALA A 13 -2.28 -0.52 -8.54
CA ALA A 13 -1.44 -1.45 -9.28
C ALA A 13 -2.04 -2.87 -9.26
N PRO A 14 -2.15 -3.56 -10.43
CA PRO A 14 -2.78 -4.88 -10.51
C PRO A 14 -2.01 -5.97 -9.74
N GLY A 15 -0.70 -5.76 -9.52
CA GLY A 15 0.13 -6.65 -8.70
C GLY A 15 -0.26 -6.62 -7.22
N LEU A 16 -0.71 -5.48 -6.71
CA LEU A 16 -1.13 -5.33 -5.31
C LEU A 16 -2.43 -6.10 -5.04
N ASP A 17 -3.41 -5.98 -5.93
CA ASP A 17 -4.64 -6.77 -5.89
C ASP A 17 -4.36 -8.28 -5.98
N THR A 18 -3.46 -8.67 -6.88
CA THR A 18 -3.07 -10.08 -7.02
C THR A 18 -2.43 -10.63 -5.75
N LEU A 19 -1.53 -9.86 -5.13
CA LEU A 19 -0.89 -10.25 -3.87
C LEU A 19 -1.90 -10.32 -2.71
N ASN A 20 -2.84 -9.37 -2.64
CA ASN A 20 -3.89 -9.38 -1.64
C ASN A 20 -4.68 -10.70 -1.67
N ARG A 21 -5.17 -11.11 -2.85
CA ARG A 21 -5.92 -12.37 -3.02
C ARG A 21 -5.14 -13.60 -2.55
N CYS A 22 -3.83 -13.61 -2.74
CA CYS A 22 -2.98 -14.71 -2.26
C CYS A 22 -2.76 -14.64 -0.74
N ALA A 23 -2.62 -13.44 -0.18
CA ALA A 23 -2.29 -13.22 1.23
C ALA A 23 -3.50 -13.34 2.17
N GLU A 24 -4.73 -13.10 1.70
CA GLU A 24 -5.96 -13.18 2.50
C GLU A 24 -6.13 -14.52 3.25
N GLN A 25 -5.59 -15.61 2.71
CA GLN A 25 -5.63 -16.93 3.36
C GLN A 25 -4.64 -17.07 4.54
N LEU A 26 -3.70 -16.13 4.67
CA LEU A 26 -2.63 -16.16 5.67
C LEU A 26 -2.95 -15.31 6.91
N GLY A 27 -3.86 -14.33 6.80
CA GLY A 27 -4.25 -13.47 7.91
C GLY A 27 -5.08 -12.26 7.52
N ASP A 28 -5.29 -11.37 8.49
CA ASP A 28 -6.00 -10.11 8.32
C ASP A 28 -5.11 -9.11 7.57
N ILE A 29 -5.51 -8.73 6.36
CA ILE A 29 -4.73 -7.86 5.49
C ILE A 29 -5.09 -6.39 5.72
N ILE A 30 -4.06 -5.55 5.76
CA ILE A 30 -4.16 -4.09 5.68
C ILE A 30 -3.30 -3.63 4.50
N ILE A 31 -3.88 -2.83 3.62
CA ILE A 31 -3.21 -2.30 2.43
C ILE A 31 -2.96 -0.82 2.65
N VAL A 32 -1.71 -0.43 2.45
CA VAL A 32 -1.27 0.96 2.49
C VAL A 32 -0.31 1.19 1.33
N ALA A 33 -0.68 2.01 0.36
CA ALA A 33 0.19 2.27 -0.79
C ALA A 33 0.12 3.73 -1.29
N PRO A 34 1.14 4.21 -2.02
CA PRO A 34 1.10 5.55 -2.61
C PRO A 34 -0.05 5.71 -3.59
N GLN A 35 -0.60 6.92 -3.70
CA GLN A 35 -1.62 7.21 -4.73
C GLN A 35 -1.07 7.07 -6.16
N HIS A 36 0.24 7.29 -6.36
CA HIS A 36 0.90 7.27 -7.66
C HIS A 36 2.26 6.57 -7.57
N VAL A 37 2.75 6.07 -8.71
CA VAL A 37 4.08 5.45 -8.85
C VAL A 37 5.17 6.28 -8.18
N GLN A 38 5.97 5.62 -7.35
CA GLN A 38 7.12 6.15 -6.62
C GLN A 38 8.45 5.52 -7.07
N SER A 39 8.46 4.68 -8.12
CA SER A 39 9.68 4.06 -8.61
C SER A 39 10.73 5.10 -9.02
N GLY A 40 12.01 4.79 -8.72
CA GLY A 40 13.14 5.66 -9.04
C GLY A 40 13.45 6.76 -8.01
N ILE A 41 12.71 6.84 -6.90
CA ILE A 41 12.95 7.85 -5.86
C ILE A 41 13.78 7.38 -4.67
N ALA A 42 14.24 6.12 -4.66
CA ALA A 42 14.88 5.43 -3.54
C ALA A 42 14.00 5.40 -2.26
N HIS A 43 14.59 5.00 -1.12
CA HIS A 43 13.90 4.93 0.17
C HIS A 43 13.90 6.30 0.88
N ARG A 44 13.29 7.31 0.24
CA ARG A 44 13.17 8.66 0.84
C ARG A 44 12.13 8.68 1.96
N VAL A 45 12.38 9.51 2.96
CA VAL A 45 11.46 9.74 4.09
C VAL A 45 11.00 11.19 4.06
N THR A 46 9.68 11.39 4.10
CA THR A 46 9.07 12.72 4.18
C THR A 46 9.18 13.25 5.62
N THR A 47 9.90 14.36 5.82
CA THR A 47 10.15 14.95 7.16
C THR A 47 9.73 16.40 7.31
N ARG A 48 9.40 17.08 6.21
CA ARG A 48 9.12 18.54 6.20
C ARG A 48 7.66 18.89 5.93
N GLU A 49 6.84 17.90 5.58
CA GLU A 49 5.44 18.07 5.24
C GLU A 49 4.62 16.90 5.78
N PRO A 50 3.34 17.11 6.11
CA PRO A 50 2.47 16.04 6.57
C PRO A 50 2.12 15.07 5.43
N ILE A 51 2.02 13.79 5.76
CA ILE A 51 1.48 12.76 4.86
C ILE A 51 -0.04 12.72 5.03
N ARG A 52 -0.78 12.84 3.92
CA ARG A 52 -2.24 12.67 3.91
C ARG A 52 -2.57 11.25 3.51
N ILE A 53 -3.51 10.63 4.22
CA ILE A 53 -3.97 9.27 3.97
C ILE A 53 -5.46 9.35 3.61
N LYS A 54 -5.87 8.58 2.60
CA LYS A 54 -7.27 8.46 2.20
C LYS A 54 -7.66 6.99 2.21
N GLN A 55 -8.64 6.64 3.04
CA GLN A 55 -9.22 5.31 2.99
C GLN A 55 -10.15 5.21 1.76
N LEU A 56 -9.88 4.26 0.88
CA LEU A 56 -10.72 3.97 -0.29
C LEU A 56 -11.82 2.96 0.08
N GLU A 57 -11.46 1.94 0.85
CA GLU A 57 -12.32 0.84 1.32
C GLU A 57 -11.88 0.37 2.72
N PRO A 58 -12.64 -0.49 3.43
CA PRO A 58 -12.15 -1.12 4.67
C PRO A 58 -10.77 -1.76 4.49
N ASN A 59 -9.80 -1.37 5.32
CA ASN A 59 -8.41 -1.84 5.28
C ASN A 59 -7.64 -1.48 4.00
N TRP A 60 -8.13 -0.56 3.18
CA TRP A 60 -7.49 -0.11 1.94
C TRP A 60 -7.22 1.40 1.98
N HIS A 61 -5.95 1.77 2.19
CA HIS A 61 -5.49 3.12 2.53
C HIS A 61 -4.41 3.68 1.60
#